data_AF-A0A8T4IUZ7-F1
#
_entry.id   AF-A0A8T4IUZ7-F1
#
_cell.length_a   1.000
_cell.length_b   1.000
_cell.length_c   1.000
_cell.angle_alpha   90.00
_cell.angle_beta   90.00
_cell.angle_gamma   90.00
#
_symmetry.space_group_name_H-M   'P 1'
#
loop_
_entity.id
_entity.type
_entity.pdbx_description
1 polymer ?
#
loop_
_entity_poly.entity_id
_entity_poly.type
_entity_poly.pdbx_seq_one_letter_code
_entity_poly.pdbx_strand_id
1 'polypeptide(L)'
;MTASRRALAEEVASAVPTPAPEWREAVMAVPREAFLGAAVFRPVGGRWEPVHRVGVGEAEWTRMVHSDRTWVTQIDGLDAADAVGPVDGSPTSSATL
;
A
#
# COMPACT_ATOMS: atom_id res chain seq x y z
N MET A 1 -17.07 -7.35 2.25
CA MET A 1 -15.82 -7.71 1.53
C MET A 1 -15.78 -6.90 0.24
N THR A 2 -14.75 -6.07 0.01
CA THR A 2 -14.67 -5.17 -1.14
C THR A 2 -14.12 -5.89 -2.38
N ALA A 3 -14.45 -5.40 -3.58
CA ALA A 3 -13.96 -5.98 -4.83
C ALA A 3 -12.42 -5.93 -4.93
N SER A 4 -11.79 -4.89 -4.39
CA SER A 4 -10.34 -4.69 -4.42
C SER A 4 -9.56 -5.74 -3.60
N ARG A 5 -10.06 -6.18 -2.44
CA ARG A 5 -9.41 -7.25 -1.65
C ARG A 5 -9.43 -8.60 -2.36
N ARG A 6 -10.53 -8.91 -3.06
CA ARG A 6 -10.64 -10.14 -3.86
C ARG A 6 -9.65 -10.13 -5.02
N ALA A 7 -9.56 -9.01 -5.73
CA ALA A 7 -8.64 -8.87 -6.86
C ALA A 7 -7.19 -9.09 -6.42
N LEU A 8 -6.76 -8.48 -5.31
CA LEU A 8 -5.41 -8.69 -4.77
C LEU A 8 -5.16 -10.15 -4.38
N ALA A 9 -6.14 -10.80 -3.73
CA ALA A 9 -6.01 -12.20 -3.35
C ALA A 9 -5.89 -13.13 -4.57
N GLU A 10 -6.53 -12.79 -5.68
CA GLU A 10 -6.41 -13.51 -6.96
C GLU A 10 -5.04 -13.29 -7.61
N GLU A 11 -4.55 -12.04 -7.61
CA GLU A 11 -3.22 -11.68 -8.11
C GLU A 11 -2.12 -12.43 -7.35
N VAL A 12 -2.11 -12.33 -6.01
CA VAL A 12 -1.13 -13.01 -5.15
C VAL A 12 -1.20 -14.53 -5.33
N ALA A 13 -2.40 -15.12 -5.38
CA ALA A 13 -2.55 -16.55 -5.58
C ALA A 13 -2.04 -17.01 -6.96
N SER A 14 -2.11 -16.16 -7.98
CA SER A 14 -1.61 -16.47 -9.32
C SER A 14 -0.09 -16.34 -9.45
N ALA A 15 0.54 -15.50 -8.63
CA ALA A 15 1.97 -15.24 -8.64
C ALA A 15 2.80 -16.33 -7.93
N VAL A 16 2.17 -17.12 -7.05
CA VAL A 16 2.83 -18.19 -6.29
C VAL A 16 2.59 -19.55 -6.97
N PRO A 17 3.61 -20.40 -7.18
CA PRO A 17 3.44 -21.70 -7.84
C PRO A 17 2.51 -22.69 -7.11
N THR A 18 2.45 -22.60 -5.78
CA THR A 18 1.59 -23.43 -4.91
C THR A 18 1.26 -22.64 -3.62
N PRO A 19 0.35 -21.65 -3.68
CA PRO A 19 -0.10 -20.96 -2.49
C PRO A 19 -0.94 -21.92 -1.65
N ALA A 20 -0.68 -21.99 -0.34
CA ALA A 20 -1.61 -22.67 0.55
C ALA A 20 -2.94 -21.89 0.54
N PRO A 21 -4.11 -22.54 0.44
CA PRO A 21 -5.41 -21.87 0.32
C PRO A 21 -5.68 -20.80 1.38
N GLU A 22 -5.10 -20.98 2.58
CA GLU A 22 -5.20 -20.10 3.73
C GLU A 22 -4.61 -18.70 3.45
N TRP A 23 -3.61 -18.59 2.56
CA TRP A 23 -3.04 -17.29 2.18
C TRP A 23 -4.06 -16.42 1.44
N ARG A 24 -4.83 -17.02 0.53
CA ARG A 24 -5.88 -16.31 -0.20
C ARG A 24 -6.93 -15.77 0.77
N GLU A 25 -7.34 -16.60 1.74
CA GLU A 25 -8.29 -16.21 2.77
C GLU A 25 -7.74 -15.09 3.65
N ALA A 26 -6.47 -15.17 4.07
CA ALA A 26 -5.81 -14.14 4.85
C ALA A 26 -5.79 -12.79 4.11
N VAL A 27 -5.38 -12.77 2.83
CA VAL A 27 -5.36 -11.54 2.02
C VAL A 27 -6.76 -10.93 1.85
N MET A 28 -7.80 -11.77 1.71
CA MET A 28 -9.18 -11.27 1.64
C MET A 28 -9.72 -10.74 2.97
N ALA A 29 -9.33 -11.37 4.08
CA ALA A 29 -9.84 -11.06 5.41
C ALA A 29 -9.20 -9.81 6.02
N VAL A 30 -7.90 -9.60 5.81
CA VAL A 30 -7.16 -8.50 6.43
C VAL A 30 -7.50 -7.16 5.77
N PRO A 31 -8.05 -6.18 6.52
CA PRO A 31 -8.34 -4.85 6.00
C PRO A 31 -7.06 -4.02 5.91
N ARG A 32 -6.26 -4.23 4.84
CA ARG A 32 -4.97 -3.55 4.62
C ARG A 32 -5.06 -2.03 4.75
N GLU A 33 -6.19 -1.42 4.39
CA GLU A 33 -6.44 0.01 4.53
C GLU A 33 -6.50 0.51 5.97
N ALA A 34 -6.75 -0.37 6.95
CA ALA A 34 -6.75 -0.01 8.37
C ALA A 34 -5.33 0.13 8.93
N PHE A 35 -4.31 -0.41 8.23
CA PHE A 35 -2.90 -0.33 8.61
C PHE A 35 -2.17 0.83 7.93
N LEU A 36 -2.86 1.59 7.08
CA LEU A 36 -2.31 2.76 6.41
C LEU A 36 -2.99 4.03 6.94
N GLY A 37 -2.18 5.05 7.17
CA GLY A 37 -2.63 6.36 7.63
C GLY A 37 -3.27 7.20 6.53
N ALA A 38 -3.22 8.52 6.69
CA ALA A 38 -3.78 9.47 5.72
C ALA A 38 -2.90 9.67 4.47
N ALA A 39 -1.68 9.15 4.46
CA ALA A 39 -0.74 9.29 3.36
C ALA A 39 0.27 8.13 3.29
N VAL A 40 0.85 7.95 2.11
CA VAL A 40 1.97 7.02 1.84
C VAL A 40 2.95 7.71 0.88
N PHE A 41 4.20 7.28 0.86
CA PHE A 41 5.15 7.65 -0.18
C PHE A 41 5.08 6.70 -1.37
N ARG A 42 5.27 7.28 -2.57
CA ARG A 42 5.54 6.54 -3.81
C ARG A 42 6.91 6.94 -4.36
N PRO A 43 7.67 6.01 -4.96
CA PRO A 43 8.92 6.35 -5.63
C PRO A 43 8.62 7.02 -6.98
N VAL A 44 9.16 8.23 -7.20
CA VAL A 44 9.06 8.99 -8.46
C VAL A 44 10.40 9.66 -8.74
N GLY A 45 11.02 9.33 -9.88
CA GLY A 45 12.27 9.97 -10.32
C GLY A 45 13.44 9.83 -9.35
N GLY A 46 13.50 8.72 -8.59
CA GLY A 46 14.52 8.47 -7.58
C GLY A 46 14.24 9.12 -6.21
N ARG A 47 13.12 9.84 -6.07
CA ARG A 47 12.69 10.49 -4.82
C ARG A 47 11.39 9.87 -4.32
N TRP A 48 11.00 10.21 -3.10
CA TRP A 48 9.76 9.76 -2.48
C TRP A 48 8.73 10.88 -2.47
N GLU A 49 7.65 10.71 -3.22
CA GLU A 49 6.56 11.68 -3.31
C GLU A 49 5.43 11.28 -2.35
N PRO A 50 4.97 12.19 -1.47
CA PRO A 50 3.83 11.92 -0.60
C PRO A 50 2.53 11.92 -1.40
N VAL A 51 1.71 10.90 -1.17
CA VAL A 51 0.36 10.78 -1.72
C VAL A 51 -0.63 10.79 -0.57
N HIS A 52 -1.43 11.87 -0.49
CA HIS A 52 -2.45 12.01 0.53
C HIS A 52 -3.78 11.41 0.07
N ARG A 53 -4.41 10.61 0.93
CA ARG A 53 -5.72 9.98 0.70
C ARG A 53 -6.79 11.00 0.27
N VAL A 54 -6.81 12.16 0.92
CA VAL A 54 -7.74 13.25 0.59
C VAL A 54 -7.51 13.78 -0.83
N GLY A 55 -6.26 13.83 -1.29
CA GLY A 55 -5.91 14.34 -2.62
C GLY A 55 -6.29 13.39 -3.76
N VAL A 56 -6.16 12.08 -3.55
CA VAL A 56 -6.50 11.06 -4.57
C VAL A 56 -7.96 10.59 -4.51
N GLY A 57 -8.61 10.77 -3.36
CA GLY A 57 -9.98 10.32 -3.10
C GLY A 57 -10.07 8.83 -2.74
N GLU A 58 -11.17 8.44 -2.11
CA GLU A 58 -11.38 7.11 -1.51
C GLU A 58 -11.27 5.94 -2.49
N ALA A 59 -11.82 6.10 -3.70
CA ALA A 59 -11.83 5.04 -4.69
C ALA A 59 -10.42 4.74 -5.20
N GLU A 60 -9.62 5.78 -5.48
CA GLU A 60 -8.24 5.62 -5.91
C GLU A 60 -7.35 5.15 -4.77
N TRP A 61 -7.53 5.71 -3.57
CA TRP A 61 -6.84 5.23 -2.38
C TRP A 61 -7.05 3.73 -2.16
N THR A 62 -8.30 3.26 -2.22
CA THR A 62 -8.63 1.84 -2.06
C THR A 62 -7.94 0.97 -3.12
N ARG A 63 -7.90 1.42 -4.38
CA ARG A 63 -7.18 0.71 -5.45
C ARG A 63 -5.68 0.63 -5.16
N MET A 64 -5.07 1.75 -4.77
CA MET A 64 -3.65 1.80 -4.41
C MET A 64 -3.35 0.86 -3.25
N VAL A 65 -4.06 0.99 -2.13
CA VAL A 65 -3.83 0.17 -0.93
C VAL A 65 -3.85 -1.33 -1.23
N HIS A 66 -4.77 -1.76 -2.09
CA HIS A 66 -4.93 -3.16 -2.50
C HIS A 66 -4.16 -3.55 -3.77
N SER A 67 -3.13 -2.80 -4.17
CA SER A 67 -2.16 -3.28 -5.16
C SER A 67 -1.09 -4.14 -4.49
N ASP A 68 -0.51 -5.08 -5.25
CA ASP A 68 0.62 -5.90 -4.83
C ASP A 68 1.92 -5.09 -4.80
N ARG A 69 1.96 -4.12 -3.87
CA ARG A 69 3.06 -3.17 -3.69
C ARG A 69 3.29 -2.90 -2.22
N THR A 70 4.56 -2.70 -1.88
CA THR A 70 4.95 -2.18 -0.57
C THR A 70 4.63 -0.69 -0.48
N TRP A 71 3.91 -0.31 0.57
CA TRP A 71 3.60 1.09 0.89
C TRP A 71 4.54 1.61 1.97
N VAL A 72 5.31 2.62 1.58
CA VAL A 72 6.22 3.36 2.45
C VAL A 72 5.44 4.42 3.18
N THR A 73 5.56 4.50 4.49
CA THR A 73 4.85 5.48 5.33
C THR A 73 5.79 6.51 5.92
N GLN A 74 7.10 6.21 5.93
CA GLN A 74 8.12 7.03 6.53
C GLN A 74 9.42 7.02 5.71
N ILE A 75 10.09 8.16 5.65
CA ILE A 75 11.45 8.32 5.10
C ILE A 75 12.33 8.97 6.17
N ASP A 76 13.39 8.29 6.62
CA ASP A 76 14.29 8.78 7.67
C ASP A 76 13.56 9.33 8.92
N GLY A 77 12.42 8.71 9.28
CA GLY A 77 11.57 9.11 10.41
C GLY A 77 10.56 10.22 10.13
N LEU A 78 10.52 10.79 8.93
CA LEU A 78 9.48 11.72 8.49
C LEU A 78 8.25 10.95 7.99
N ASP A 79 7.10 11.15 8.63
CA ASP A 79 5.83 10.58 8.20
C ASP A 79 5.35 11.19 6.88
N ALA A 80 4.78 10.35 6.00
CA ALA A 80 4.22 10.77 4.71
C ALA A 80 3.11 11.82 4.85
N ALA A 81 2.42 11.85 6.00
CA ALA A 81 1.37 12.82 6.28
C ALA A 81 1.92 14.23 6.52
N ASP A 82 3.18 14.35 6.96
CA ASP A 82 3.82 15.62 7.31
C ASP A 82 4.72 16.15 6.19
N ALA A 83 4.99 15.34 5.17
CA ALA A 83 5.79 15.75 4.02
C ALA A 83 5.02 16.71 3.10
N VAL A 84 5.59 17.89 2.87
CA VAL A 84 5.00 18.93 1.99
C VAL A 84 5.44 18.83 0.53
N GLY A 85 6.24 17.82 0.18
CA GLY A 85 6.76 17.61 -1.16
C GLY A 85 7.72 16.42 -1.24
N PRO A 86 8.36 16.18 -2.40
CA PRO A 86 9.23 15.04 -2.58
C PRO A 86 10.48 15.10 -1.70
N VAL A 87 10.83 13.96 -1.10
CA VAL A 87 11.97 13.81 -0.19
C VAL A 87 12.94 12.73 -0.65
N ASP A 88 14.18 12.82 -0.17
CA ASP A 88 15.23 11.83 -0.34
C ASP A 88 15.44 11.10 0.99
N GLY A 89 15.99 9.88 0.97
CA GLY A 89 16.29 9.13 2.19
C GLY A 89 15.93 7.65 2.13
N SER A 90 16.04 6.98 3.27
CA SER A 90 15.79 5.55 3.40
C SER A 90 14.34 5.27 3.82
N PRO A 91 13.61 4.39 3.11
CA PRO A 91 12.22 4.13 3.41
C PRO A 91 12.04 3.14 4.57
N THR A 92 10.99 3.38 5.35
CA THR A 92 10.36 2.38 6.22
C THR A 92 8.90 2.18 5.81
N SER A 93 8.47 0.91 5.74
CA SER A 93 7.15 0.52 5.23
C SER A 93 6.21 0.03 6.33
N SER A 94 4.90 0.18 6.11
CA SER A 94 3.88 -0.34 7.03
C SER A 94 3.02 -1.45 6.44
N ALA A 95 3.09 -1.67 5.12
CA ALA A 95 2.35 -2.72 4.46
C ALA A 95 3.13 -3.26 3.25
N THR A 96 3.45 -4.56 3.27
CA THR A 96 4.07 -5.32 2.18
C THR A 96 3.16 -6.51 1.87
N LEU A 97 3.03 -6.84 0.59
CA LEU A 97 2.52 -8.10 0.06
C LEU A 97 3.46 -8.49 -1.08
#